data_AF-A0A8T5N5J6-F1
#
_entry.id   AF-A0A8T5N5J6-F1
#
_cell.length_a   1.000
_cell.length_b   1.000
_cell.length_c   1.000
_cell.angle_alpha   90.00
_cell.angle_beta   90.00
_cell.angle_gamma   90.00
#
_symmetry.space_group_name_H-M   'P 1'
#
loop_
_entity.id
_entity.type
_entity.pdbx_description
1 polymer ?
#
loop_
_entity_poly.entity_id
_entity_poly.type
_entity_poly.pdbx_seq_one_letter_code
_entity_poly.pdbx_strand_id
1 'polypeptide(L)'
;MSRDFTLEKYSELLQALKENYTIMGVSDYLSLPIEDDFIAVLRHDVDKFPERAVRMALLEKHGHKTKVTARDNDTINTFTHLLANLINTTPLNAPR
;
A
#
# COMPACT_ATOMS: atom_id res chain seq x y z
N MET A 1 5.37 -14.01 22.46
CA MET A 1 5.08 -13.52 21.10
C MET A 1 5.33 -12.02 21.05
N SER A 2 6.18 -11.56 20.13
CA SER A 2 6.36 -10.12 19.92
C SER A 2 5.06 -9.54 19.33
N ARG A 3 4.60 -8.42 19.90
CA ARG A 3 3.42 -7.68 19.43
C ARG A 3 3.79 -6.65 18.35
N ASP A 4 4.98 -6.77 17.78
CA ASP A 4 5.46 -5.85 16.76
C ASP A 4 4.67 -6.06 15.49
N PHE A 5 4.28 -4.97 14.85
CA PHE A 5 3.63 -4.99 13.55
C PHE A 5 4.70 -5.10 12.46
N THR A 6 4.86 -6.29 11.89
CA THR A 6 5.88 -6.62 10.88
C THR A 6 5.27 -6.60 9.48
N LEU A 7 6.12 -6.59 8.44
CA LEU A 7 5.66 -6.73 7.04
C LEU A 7 4.93 -8.05 6.80
N GLU A 8 5.31 -9.11 7.50
CA GLU A 8 4.65 -10.42 7.45
C GLU A 8 3.23 -10.34 8.01
N LYS A 9 3.04 -9.77 9.20
CA LYS A 9 1.71 -9.53 9.77
C LYS A 9 0.88 -8.57 8.92
N TYR A 10 1.51 -7.63 8.25
CA TYR A 10 0.82 -6.77 7.29
C TYR A 10 0.31 -7.57 6.09
N SER A 11 1.12 -8.49 5.56
CA SER A 11 0.69 -9.40 4.49
C SER A 11 -0.46 -10.31 4.94
N GLU A 12 -0.40 -10.86 6.15
CA GLU A 12 -1.49 -11.66 6.74
C GLU A 12 -2.78 -10.84 6.87
N LEU A 13 -2.68 -9.58 7.32
CA LEU A 13 -3.82 -8.66 7.39
C LEU A 13 -4.43 -8.43 6.00
N LEU A 14 -3.62 -8.16 4.99
CA LEU A 14 -4.10 -7.96 3.62
C LEU A 14 -4.82 -9.21 3.09
N GLN A 15 -4.31 -10.41 3.41
CA GLN A 15 -4.95 -11.66 3.04
C GLN A 15 -6.31 -11.83 3.73
N ALA A 16 -6.38 -11.61 5.04
CA ALA A 16 -7.63 -11.72 5.80
C ALA A 16 -8.71 -10.72 5.33
N LEU A 17 -8.30 -9.50 4.95
CA LEU A 17 -9.21 -8.50 4.39
C LEU A 17 -9.76 -8.94 3.03
N LYS A 18 -8.93 -9.50 2.15
CA LYS A 18 -9.36 -9.95 0.81
C LYS A 18 -10.44 -11.05 0.83
N GLU A 19 -10.56 -11.78 1.93
CA GLU A 19 -11.58 -12.84 2.04
C GLU A 19 -13.00 -12.28 2.16
N ASN A 20 -13.18 -11.07 2.70
CA ASN A 20 -14.50 -10.55 3.05
C ASN A 20 -14.72 -9.07 2.74
N TYR A 21 -13.68 -8.34 2.31
CA TYR A 21 -13.74 -6.90 2.06
C TYR A 21 -13.16 -6.54 0.71
N THR A 22 -13.79 -5.57 0.04
CA THR A 22 -13.16 -4.85 -1.06
C THR A 22 -12.19 -3.83 -0.49
N ILE A 23 -10.90 -4.01 -0.78
CA ILE A 23 -9.87 -3.07 -0.35
C ILE A 23 -9.84 -1.89 -1.32
N MET A 24 -10.02 -0.69 -0.80
CA MET A 24 -10.05 0.55 -1.59
C MET A 24 -9.02 1.57 -1.13
N GLY A 25 -8.49 2.31 -2.10
CA GLY A 25 -7.75 3.54 -1.83
C GLY A 25 -8.67 4.66 -1.39
N VAL A 26 -8.16 5.59 -0.58
CA VAL A 26 -8.93 6.74 -0.08
C VAL A 26 -9.53 7.59 -1.22
N SER A 27 -8.78 7.77 -2.32
CA SER A 27 -9.30 8.52 -3.48
C SER A 27 -10.52 7.84 -4.08
N ASP A 28 -10.44 6.52 -4.22
CA ASP A 28 -11.44 5.71 -4.92
C ASP A 28 -12.70 5.64 -4.06
N TYR A 29 -12.53 5.45 -2.74
CA TYR A 29 -13.65 5.46 -1.79
C TYR A 29 -14.41 6.80 -1.78
N LEU A 30 -13.71 7.92 -1.99
CA LEU A 30 -14.33 9.25 -2.00
C LEU A 30 -14.91 9.64 -3.36
N SER A 31 -14.53 8.96 -4.45
CA SER A 31 -14.81 9.41 -5.82
C SER A 31 -15.65 8.43 -6.63
N LEU A 32 -15.66 7.16 -6.25
CA LEU A 32 -16.39 6.10 -6.93
C LEU A 32 -17.66 5.74 -6.17
N PRO A 33 -18.73 5.34 -6.87
CA PRO A 33 -19.87 4.72 -6.23
C PRO A 33 -19.42 3.43 -5.52
N ILE A 34 -19.94 3.22 -4.32
CA ILE A 34 -19.68 2.05 -3.50
C ILE A 34 -20.78 1.03 -3.79
N GLU A 35 -20.40 -0.09 -4.39
CA GLU A 35 -21.31 -1.19 -4.73
C GLU A 35 -21.22 -2.35 -3.74
N ASP A 36 -20.11 -2.47 -3.01
CA ASP A 36 -19.88 -3.53 -2.02
C ASP A 36 -20.32 -3.10 -0.61
N ASP A 37 -20.93 -4.03 0.14
CA ASP A 37 -21.38 -3.81 1.52
C ASP A 37 -20.22 -3.72 2.53
N PHE A 38 -19.08 -4.35 2.21
CA PHE A 38 -17.92 -4.44 3.11
C PHE A 38 -16.67 -3.88 2.41
N ILE A 39 -16.24 -2.69 2.84
CA ILE A 39 -15.06 -2.01 2.30
C ILE A 39 -14.01 -1.79 3.38
N ALA A 40 -12.77 -2.08 3.05
CA ALA A 40 -11.60 -1.75 3.86
C ALA A 40 -10.80 -0.63 3.18
N VAL A 41 -10.78 0.56 3.80
CA VAL A 41 -9.94 1.68 3.32
C VAL A 41 -8.60 1.66 4.05
N LEU A 42 -7.55 1.26 3.33
CA LEU A 42 -6.20 1.16 3.89
C LEU A 42 -5.42 2.46 3.73
N ARG A 43 -4.72 2.84 4.81
CA ARG A 43 -3.83 3.99 4.90
C ARG A 43 -2.58 3.56 5.66
N HIS A 44 -1.40 3.91 5.15
CA HIS A 44 -0.18 3.77 5.92
C HIS A 44 0.60 5.08 5.95
N ASP A 45 1.15 5.37 7.13
CA ASP A 45 2.07 6.48 7.31
C ASP A 45 3.43 6.15 6.66
N VAL A 46 4.02 7.13 5.96
CA VAL A 46 5.46 7.11 5.70
C VAL A 46 6.13 7.59 6.97
N ASP A 47 6.71 6.63 7.67
CA ASP A 47 7.54 6.89 8.83
C ASP A 47 8.94 7.39 8.42
N LYS A 48 9.82 7.59 9.40
CA LYS A 48 11.21 8.02 9.18
C LYS A 48 12.05 6.98 8.42
N PHE A 49 11.50 5.84 8.03
CA PHE A 49 12.14 4.78 7.26
C PHE A 49 11.42 4.57 5.93
N PRO A 50 11.63 5.45 4.93
CA PRO A 50 10.95 5.41 3.63
C PRO A 50 11.00 4.03 2.95
N GLU A 51 12.08 3.29 3.09
CA GLU A 51 12.22 1.93 2.55
C GLU A 51 11.18 0.95 3.09
N ARG A 52 10.81 1.05 4.37
CA ARG A 52 9.79 0.18 4.98
C ARG A 52 8.40 0.52 4.45
N ALA A 53 8.10 1.82 4.34
CA ALA A 53 6.88 2.30 3.72
C ALA A 53 6.78 1.83 2.26
N VAL A 54 7.88 1.87 1.50
CA VAL A 54 7.93 1.38 0.12
C VAL A 54 7.60 -0.11 0.06
N ARG A 55 8.15 -0.94 0.97
CA ARG A 55 7.83 -2.37 1.04
C ARG A 55 6.35 -2.61 1.37
N MET A 56 5.75 -1.82 2.25
CA MET A 56 4.30 -1.87 2.53
C MET A 56 3.49 -1.52 1.28
N ALA A 57 3.83 -0.43 0.59
CA ALA A 57 3.19 -0.01 -0.65
C ALA A 57 3.32 -1.06 -1.77
N LEU A 58 4.43 -1.81 -1.83
CA LEU A 58 4.59 -2.92 -2.76
C LEU A 58 3.68 -4.11 -2.42
N LEU A 59 3.48 -4.42 -1.14
CA LEU A 59 2.53 -5.46 -0.72
C LEU A 59 1.09 -5.06 -1.09
N GLU A 60 0.76 -3.78 -0.94
CA GLU A 60 -0.53 -3.23 -1.35
C GLU A 60 -0.70 -3.29 -2.87
N LYS A 61 0.31 -2.92 -3.67
CA LYS A 61 0.25 -2.92 -5.15
C LYS A 61 -0.04 -4.29 -5.75
N HIS A 62 0.42 -5.37 -5.12
CA HIS A 62 0.07 -6.74 -5.54
C HIS A 62 -1.39 -7.10 -5.22
N GLY A 63 -2.14 -6.20 -4.59
CA GLY A 63 -3.58 -6.33 -4.32
C GLY A 63 -4.43 -5.20 -4.90
N HIS A 64 -4.16 -3.93 -4.60
CA HIS A 64 -5.05 -2.78 -4.84
C HIS A 64 -4.28 -1.43 -4.87
N LYS A 65 -4.95 -0.35 -5.30
CA LYS A 65 -4.42 1.02 -5.20
C LYS A 65 -4.65 1.57 -3.80
N THR A 66 -3.59 2.00 -3.12
CA THR A 66 -3.64 2.58 -1.77
C THR A 66 -2.98 3.95 -1.76
N LYS A 67 -3.40 4.79 -0.80
CA LYS A 67 -2.87 6.14 -0.63
C LYS A 67 -1.95 6.20 0.57
N VAL A 68 -0.80 6.82 0.37
CA VAL A 68 0.28 6.94 1.34
C VAL A 68 0.31 8.36 1.91
N THR A 69 0.50 8.50 3.22
CA THR A 69 0.54 9.80 3.92
C THR A 69 1.85 9.93 4.70
N ALA A 70 2.63 10.99 4.50
CA ALA A 70 3.92 11.18 5.19
C ALA A 70 3.88 12.33 6.19
N ARG A 71 4.83 12.33 7.14
CA ARG A 71 4.93 13.35 8.21
C ARG A 71 5.69 14.61 7.80
N ASP A 72 6.57 14.56 6.80
CA ASP A 72 7.35 15.68 6.29
C ASP A 72 7.70 15.53 4.80
N ASN A 73 8.07 16.64 4.15
CA ASN A 73 8.32 16.68 2.70
C ASN A 73 9.57 15.90 2.28
N ASP A 74 10.58 15.81 3.13
CA ASP A 74 11.82 15.07 2.82
C ASP A 74 11.56 13.56 2.77
N THR A 75 10.72 13.08 3.67
CA THR A 75 10.21 11.71 3.72
C THR A 75 9.37 11.39 2.47
N ILE A 76 8.52 12.32 2.02
CA ILE A 76 7.75 12.18 0.76
C ILE A 76 8.70 12.05 -0.43
N ASN A 77 9.63 12.98 -0.57
CA ASN A 77 10.55 13.02 -1.71
C ASN A 77 11.38 11.74 -1.80
N THR A 78 11.88 11.25 -0.66
CA THR A 78 12.65 10.00 -0.58
C THR A 78 11.79 8.80 -0.94
N PHE A 79 10.58 8.71 -0.39
CA PHE A 79 9.63 7.64 -0.69
C PHE A 79 9.24 7.61 -2.17
N THR A 80 8.90 8.76 -2.75
CA THR A 80 8.55 8.88 -4.17
C THR A 80 9.71 8.49 -5.07
N HIS A 81 10.94 8.91 -4.75
CA HIS A 81 12.14 8.54 -5.51
C HIS A 81 12.41 7.02 -5.45
N LEU A 82 12.30 6.41 -4.27
CA LEU A 82 12.46 4.96 -4.10
C LEU A 82 11.40 4.18 -4.88
N LEU A 83 10.13 4.57 -4.80
CA LEU A 83 9.05 3.95 -5.59
C LEU A 83 9.28 4.10 -7.09
N ALA A 84 9.65 5.29 -7.56
CA ALA A 84 9.89 5.55 -8.97
C ALA A 84 11.03 4.68 -9.53
N ASN A 85 12.13 4.53 -8.77
CA ASN A 85 13.23 3.66 -9.16
C ASN A 85 12.81 2.20 -9.23
N LEU A 86 12.04 1.71 -8.25
CA LEU A 86 11.54 0.33 -8.26
C LEU A 86 10.62 0.05 -9.46
N ILE A 87 9.71 0.99 -9.77
CA ILE A 87 8.82 0.88 -10.93
C ILE A 87 9.62 0.89 -12.24
N ASN A 88 10.60 1.79 -12.38
CA ASN A 88 11.43 1.91 -13.58
C ASN A 88 12.43 0.76 -13.76
N THR A 89 12.74 0.01 -12.69
CA THR A 89 13.56 -1.22 -12.77
C THR A 89 12.76 -2.50 -13.05
N THR A 90 11.43 -2.44 -13.09
CA THR A 90 10.62 -3.60 -13.47
C THR A 90 10.46 -3.60 -14.99
N PRO A 91 11.02 -4.56 -15.75
CA PRO A 91 10.79 -4.60 -17.19
C PRO A 91 9.30 -4.85 -17.45
N LEU A 92 8.70 -4.00 -18.29
CA LEU A 92 7.43 -4.22 -18.96
C LEU A 92 7.54 -5.46 -19.85
N ASN A 93 7.55 -6.66 -19.27
CA ASN A 93 7.41 -7.93 -19.99
C ASN A 93 6.98 -9.03 -19.00
N ALA A 94 5.68 -9.08 -18.72
CA ALA A 94 5.04 -10.35 -18.37
C ALA A 94 4.42 -10.91 -19.67
N PRO A 95 4.68 -12.17 -20.03
CA PRO A 95 4.17 -12.76 -21.27
C PRO A 95 2.64 -12.87 -21.23
N ARG A 96 2.04 -12.71 -22.41
CA ARG A 96 0.59 -12.82 -22.70
C ARG A 96 0.03 -14.19 -22.38
#